data_AF-A0A0H4C8Y3-F1
#
_entry.id   AF-A0A0H4C8Y3-F1
#
_cell.length_a   1.000
_cell.length_b   1.000
_cell.length_c   1.000
_cell.angle_alpha   90.00
_cell.angle_beta   90.00
_cell.angle_gamma   90.00
#
_symmetry.space_group_name_H-M   'P 1'
#
loop_
_entity.id
_entity.type
_entity.pdbx_description
1 polymer ?
#
loop_
_entity_poly.entity_id
_entity_poly.type
_entity_poly.pdbx_seq_one_letter_code
_entity_poly.pdbx_strand_id
1 'polypeptide(L)'
;FPCFQIGRRDIRAAAKEATGLAVRHPPVRGGPFTVAVEFDAEHLASAATVVPGVARTGERKVAYTSSTMYEGIRTFKAVTTIVSAAVEEQYG
;
A
#
# COMPACT_ATOMS: atom_id res chain seq x y z
N PHE A 1 27.70 17.87 6.71
CA PHE A 1 26.86 16.69 7.00
C PHE A 1 27.29 15.49 6.14
N PRO A 2 28.26 14.69 6.59
CA PRO A 2 28.80 13.55 5.82
C PRO A 2 27.80 12.38 5.65
N CYS A 3 26.82 12.23 6.55
CA CYS A 3 25.81 11.15 6.50
C CYS A 3 24.96 11.18 5.20
N PHE A 4 24.61 12.36 4.68
CA PHE A 4 23.82 12.49 3.45
C PHE A 4 24.59 12.06 2.19
N GLN A 5 25.93 12.25 2.17
CA GLN A 5 26.77 11.84 1.05
C GLN A 5 26.97 10.32 0.98
N ILE A 6 26.93 9.63 2.12
CA ILE A 6 27.00 8.17 2.21
C ILE A 6 25.74 7.56 1.58
N GLY A 7 24.55 8.00 1.99
CA GLY A 7 23.28 7.48 1.45
C GLY A 7 23.15 7.61 -0.08
N ARG A 8 23.54 8.76 -0.66
CA ARG A 8 23.51 8.92 -2.13
C ARG A 8 24.47 7.97 -2.86
N ARG A 9 25.66 7.75 -2.29
CA ARG A 9 26.67 6.85 -2.87
C ARG A 9 26.17 5.40 -2.85
N ASP A 10 25.56 5.00 -1.74
CA ASP A 10 25.04 3.65 -1.55
C ASP A 10 23.83 3.39 -2.45
N ILE A 11 22.89 4.34 -2.54
CA ILE A 11 21.77 4.26 -3.50
C ILE A 11 22.29 4.10 -4.93
N ARG A 12 23.32 4.86 -5.32
CA ARG A 12 23.88 4.78 -6.68
C ARG A 12 24.58 3.44 -6.94
N ALA A 13 25.31 2.92 -5.97
CA ALA A 13 25.95 1.62 -6.05
C ALA A 13 24.91 0.49 -6.20
N ALA A 14 23.92 0.46 -5.30
CA ALA A 14 22.83 -0.51 -5.32
C ALA A 14 22.02 -0.44 -6.62
N ALA A 15 21.72 0.77 -7.14
CA ALA A 15 21.02 0.92 -8.41
C ALA A 15 21.81 0.33 -9.59
N LYS A 16 23.14 0.52 -9.61
CA LYS A 16 24.02 -0.02 -10.65
C LYS A 16 24.10 -1.55 -10.59
N GLU A 17 24.16 -2.11 -9.39
CA GLU A 17 24.14 -3.57 -9.18
C GLU A 17 22.79 -4.17 -9.61
N ALA A 18 21.68 -3.55 -9.21
CA ALA A 18 20.33 -4.01 -9.54
C ALA A 18 20.02 -3.97 -11.04
N THR A 19 20.61 -3.02 -11.80
CA THR A 19 20.37 -2.96 -13.25
C THR A 19 20.91 -4.19 -13.98
N GLY A 20 22.00 -4.80 -13.49
CA GLY A 20 22.53 -6.05 -14.03
C GLY A 20 21.62 -7.26 -13.81
N LEU A 21 20.72 -7.19 -12.82
CA LEU A 21 19.74 -8.23 -12.49
C LEU A 21 18.42 -8.04 -13.25
N ALA A 22 18.22 -6.90 -13.91
CA ALA A 22 16.97 -6.55 -14.56
C ALA A 22 16.77 -7.40 -15.83
N VAL A 23 16.00 -8.48 -15.70
CA VAL A 23 15.56 -9.31 -16.81
C VAL A 23 14.04 -9.28 -16.93
N ARG A 24 13.53 -9.57 -18.14
CA ARG A 24 12.10 -9.61 -18.37
C ARG A 24 11.51 -10.87 -17.74
N HIS A 25 10.65 -10.68 -16.75
CA HIS A 25 9.80 -11.75 -16.22
C HIS A 25 8.38 -11.63 -16.80
N PRO A 26 7.71 -12.75 -17.08
CA PRO A 26 6.28 -12.71 -17.37
C PRO A 26 5.54 -12.14 -16.15
N PRO A 27 4.48 -11.35 -16.35
CA PRO A 27 3.69 -10.85 -15.24
C PRO A 27 3.08 -12.02 -14.46
N VAL A 28 3.11 -11.94 -13.12
CA VAL A 28 2.47 -12.93 -12.26
C VAL A 28 0.97 -12.94 -12.57
N ARG A 29 0.48 -14.07 -13.06
CA ARG A 29 -0.94 -14.36 -13.27
C ARG A 29 -1.41 -15.18 -12.07
N GLY A 30 -2.04 -14.55 -11.10
CA GLY A 30 -2.44 -15.25 -9.87
C GLY A 30 -3.58 -14.57 -9.13
N GLY A 31 -4.79 -14.60 -9.69
CA GLY A 31 -5.98 -14.09 -9.02
C GLY A 31 -6.90 -15.23 -8.53
N PRO A 32 -7.87 -14.93 -7.65
CA PRO A 32 -8.13 -13.62 -7.06
C PRO A 32 -7.13 -13.24 -5.95
N PHE A 33 -6.85 -11.95 -5.82
CA PHE A 33 -5.94 -11.40 -4.82
C PHE A 33 -6.74 -10.81 -3.67
N THR A 34 -6.48 -11.27 -2.45
CA THR A 34 -7.04 -10.66 -1.23
C THR A 34 -6.03 -9.73 -0.60
N VAL A 35 -6.42 -8.48 -0.37
CA VAL A 35 -5.62 -7.49 0.32
C VAL A 35 -6.28 -7.20 1.67
N ALA A 36 -5.51 -7.33 2.74
CA ALA A 36 -5.92 -6.97 4.09
C ALA A 36 -5.14 -5.74 4.55
N VAL A 37 -5.85 -4.78 5.14
CA VAL A 37 -5.28 -3.51 5.63
C VAL A 37 -5.66 -3.35 7.10
N GLU A 38 -4.68 -3.04 7.93
CA GLU A 38 -4.85 -2.70 9.34
C GLU A 38 -4.62 -1.20 9.52
N PHE A 39 -5.45 -0.56 10.34
CA PHE A 39 -5.37 0.86 10.66
C PHE A 39 -5.03 1.09 12.14
N ASP A 40 -4.59 2.30 12.47
CA ASP A 40 -4.21 2.66 13.85
C ASP A 40 -5.42 2.81 14.78
N ALA A 41 -6.59 3.15 14.23
CA ALA A 41 -7.83 3.34 14.98
C ALA A 41 -9.03 2.65 14.32
N GLU A 42 -10.01 2.24 15.12
CA GLU A 42 -11.20 1.52 14.65
C GLU A 42 -12.07 2.37 13.70
N HIS A 43 -12.22 3.67 13.98
CA HIS A 43 -13.04 4.54 13.14
C HIS A 43 -12.49 4.65 11.71
N LEU A 44 -11.17 4.52 11.52
CA LEU A 44 -10.53 4.50 10.20
C LEU A 44 -10.90 3.23 9.40
N ALA A 45 -11.01 2.09 10.07
CA ALA A 45 -11.51 0.86 9.44
C ALA A 45 -12.96 1.00 8.99
N SER A 46 -13.77 1.72 9.76
CA SER A 46 -15.16 2.04 9.37
C SER A 46 -15.20 3.00 8.20
N ALA A 47 -14.37 4.05 8.19
CA ALA A 47 -14.26 5.00 7.08
C ALA A 47 -13.90 4.31 5.75
N ALA A 48 -12.98 3.33 5.78
CA ALA A 48 -12.57 2.59 4.59
C ALA A 48 -13.71 1.80 3.91
N THR A 49 -14.77 1.43 4.63
CA THR A 49 -15.89 0.64 4.07
C THR A 49 -16.79 1.41 3.11
N VAL A 50 -16.63 2.72 2.96
CA VAL A 50 -17.32 3.47 1.90
C VAL A 50 -16.82 3.10 0.51
N VAL A 51 -15.62 2.51 0.42
CA VAL A 51 -15.06 2.02 -0.85
C VAL A 51 -15.75 0.70 -1.22
N PRO A 52 -16.37 0.59 -2.41
CA PRO A 52 -17.07 -0.62 -2.82
C PRO A 52 -16.18 -1.88 -2.77
N GLY A 53 -16.71 -2.95 -2.19
CA GLY A 53 -16.01 -4.24 -2.07
C GLY A 53 -15.04 -4.34 -0.90
N VAL A 54 -14.86 -3.26 -0.12
CA VAL A 54 -14.10 -3.26 1.13
C VAL A 54 -15.02 -3.61 2.29
N ALA A 55 -14.67 -4.67 3.03
CA ALA A 55 -15.41 -5.13 4.19
C ALA A 55 -14.53 -5.13 5.43
N ARG A 56 -15.10 -4.81 6.60
CA ARG A 56 -14.40 -5.00 7.88
C ARG A 56 -14.20 -6.49 8.16
N THR A 57 -12.99 -6.84 8.58
CA THR A 57 -12.59 -8.20 8.97
C THR A 57 -12.10 -8.26 10.42
N GLY A 58 -12.07 -7.11 11.10
CA GLY A 58 -11.79 -6.97 12.53
C GLY A 58 -11.98 -5.53 12.99
N GLU A 59 -11.70 -5.26 14.26
CA GLU A 59 -11.89 -3.94 14.86
C GLU A 59 -11.15 -2.83 14.09
N ARG A 60 -9.89 -3.07 13.75
CA ARG A 60 -9.05 -2.13 12.99
C ARG A 60 -8.68 -2.64 11.59
N LYS A 61 -9.40 -3.64 11.07
CA LYS A 61 -9.01 -4.37 9.86
C LYS A 61 -10.10 -4.35 8.81
N VAL A 62 -9.69 -4.13 7.57
CA VAL A 62 -10.54 -4.34 6.38
C VAL A 62 -9.86 -5.29 5.41
N ALA A 63 -10.66 -5.95 4.59
CA ALA A 63 -10.18 -6.70 3.45
C ALA A 63 -11.05 -6.48 2.22
N TYR A 64 -10.44 -6.61 1.06
CA TYR A 64 -11.13 -6.70 -0.22
C TYR A 64 -10.42 -7.70 -1.12
N THR A 65 -11.17 -8.27 -2.04
CA THR A 65 -10.64 -9.24 -3.02
C THR A 65 -10.83 -8.68 -4.42
N SER A 66 -9.81 -8.80 -5.27
CA SER A 66 -9.82 -8.29 -6.64
C SER A 66 -9.32 -9.34 -7.62
N SER A 67 -9.88 -9.34 -8.83
CA SER A 67 -9.53 -10.31 -9.86
C SER A 67 -8.10 -10.12 -10.38
N THR A 68 -7.63 -8.88 -10.38
CA THR A 68 -6.28 -8.50 -10.79
C THR A 68 -5.65 -7.56 -9.76
N MET A 69 -4.31 -7.56 -9.68
CA MET A 69 -3.59 -6.58 -8.85
C MET A 69 -3.76 -5.14 -9.36
N TYR A 70 -4.13 -4.94 -10.63
CA TYR A 70 -4.42 -3.60 -11.16
C TYR A 70 -5.70 -3.01 -10.58
N GLU A 71 -6.73 -3.84 -10.39
CA GLU A 71 -7.93 -3.45 -9.63
C GLU A 71 -7.58 -3.30 -8.14
N GLY A 72 -6.84 -4.26 -7.58
CA GLY A 72 -6.43 -4.25 -6.18
C GLY A 72 -5.71 -2.95 -5.78
N ILE A 73 -4.73 -2.50 -6.57
CA ILE A 73 -4.00 -1.26 -6.28
C ILE A 73 -4.87 0.00 -6.45
N ARG A 74 -5.87 -0.02 -7.35
CA ARG A 74 -6.81 1.10 -7.47
C ARG A 74 -7.73 1.19 -6.27
N THR A 75 -8.25 0.06 -5.80
CA THR A 75 -9.02 -0.02 -4.56
C THR A 75 -8.17 0.42 -3.37
N PHE A 76 -6.92 -0.04 -3.27
CA PHE A 76 -5.98 0.40 -2.22
C PHE A 76 -5.83 1.92 -2.19
N LYS A 77 -5.58 2.53 -3.35
CA LYS A 77 -5.44 4.00 -3.45
C LYS A 77 -6.71 4.71 -2.98
N ALA A 78 -7.88 4.27 -3.42
CA ALA A 78 -9.15 4.83 -2.97
C ALA A 78 -9.32 4.72 -1.44
N VAL A 79 -9.03 3.55 -0.86
CA VAL A 79 -9.05 3.33 0.60
C VAL A 79 -8.13 4.31 1.31
N THR A 80 -6.87 4.43 0.87
CA THR A 80 -5.92 5.35 1.51
C THR A 80 -6.34 6.82 1.40
N THR A 81 -6.96 7.23 0.30
CA THR A 81 -7.48 8.59 0.14
C THR A 81 -8.61 8.88 1.10
N ILE A 82 -9.58 7.98 1.23
CA ILE A 82 -10.70 8.14 2.17
C ILE A 82 -10.18 8.17 3.61
N VAL A 83 -9.33 7.21 3.97
CA VAL A 83 -8.80 7.10 5.33
C VAL A 83 -7.98 8.33 5.69
N SER A 84 -7.13 8.82 4.78
CA SER A 84 -6.36 10.05 5.00
C SER A 84 -7.23 11.28 5.24
N ALA A 85 -8.43 11.34 4.67
CA ALA A 85 -9.38 12.42 4.92
C ALA A 85 -10.19 12.22 6.22
N ALA A 86 -10.21 11.00 6.77
CA ALA A 86 -10.92 10.65 8.00
C ALA A 86 -10.01 10.68 9.24
N VAL A 87 -8.70 10.89 9.07
CA VAL A 87 -7.79 11.15 10.19
C VAL A 87 -8.11 12.53 10.77
N GLU A 88 -8.44 12.57 12.06
CA GLU A 88 -8.62 13.82 12.78
C GLU A 88 -7.31 14.61 12.84
N GLU A 89 -7.36 15.90 12.52
CA GLU A 89 -6.19 16.78 12.44
C GLU A 89 -5.69 17.25 13.82
N GLN A 90 -6.36 16.88 14.92
CA GLN A 90 -6.09 17.42 16.27
C GLN A 90 -5.85 16.35 17.33
N TYR A 91 -4.57 16.09 17.59
CA TYR A 91 -4.04 16.01 18.95
C TYR A 91 -2.63 16.61 18.93
N GLY A 92 -2.56 17.92 19.17
CA GLY A 92 -1.37 18.69 19.47
C GLY A 92 -1.66 19.56 20.68
#